data_AF-A0A9P6W954-F1
#
_entry.id   AF-A0A9P6W954-F1
#
_cell.length_a   1.000
_cell.length_b   1.000
_cell.length_c   1.000
_cell.angle_alpha   90.00
_cell.angle_beta   90.00
_cell.angle_gamma   90.00
#
_symmetry.space_group_name_H-M   'P 1'
#
loop_
_entity.id
_entity.type
_entity.pdbx_description
1 polymer ?
#
loop_
_entity_poly.entity_id
_entity_poly.type
_entity_poly.pdbx_seq_one_letter_code
_entity_poly.pdbx_strand_id
1 'polypeptide(L)'
;MFMNKGRFIIGTRSCQIKPLQCSKYSSSKVSVGSKFTSMKEIKEYLDTPSWSLLEYLRNDTNTEEITDEQKLPSVASVKKLLKLSGFDSEGVDIPQIQQRLAKQLIFLQNLQRAPLDDSCDNTAFARIQPRTTKPINYKDLLQKIEDQKNNKFEDEVSGYWNPLANNIKSKNGYFIVTKKTT
;
A
#
# COMPACT_ATOMS: atom_id res chain seq x y z
N MET A 1 -51.86 62.48 10.50
CA MET A 1 -52.51 61.15 10.60
C MET A 1 -51.86 60.27 9.54
N PHE A 2 -51.05 59.30 9.98
CA PHE A 2 -50.70 57.99 9.38
C PHE A 2 -50.57 57.85 7.83
N MET A 3 -49.64 57.10 7.23
CA MET A 3 -48.48 56.33 7.63
C MET A 3 -47.82 55.82 6.33
N ASN A 4 -46.50 55.70 6.36
CA ASN A 4 -45.62 54.76 5.64
C ASN A 4 -46.27 53.57 4.89
N LYS A 5 -45.90 53.37 3.62
CA LYS A 5 -45.71 52.06 2.93
C LYS A 5 -44.67 52.29 1.82
N GLY A 6 -43.40 51.92 1.94
CA GLY A 6 -42.90 50.59 2.28
C GLY A 6 -42.81 49.74 1.00
N ARG A 7 -41.89 50.05 0.07
CA ARG A 7 -41.58 49.21 -1.08
C ARG A 7 -40.23 48.53 -0.85
N PHE A 8 -40.29 47.38 -0.18
CA PHE A 8 -39.15 46.49 0.03
C PHE A 8 -38.83 45.80 -1.31
N ILE A 9 -37.64 46.08 -1.84
CA ILE A 9 -37.03 45.29 -2.90
C ILE A 9 -36.48 44.03 -2.21
N ILE A 10 -37.21 42.92 -2.29
CA ILE A 10 -36.66 41.62 -1.89
C ILE A 10 -35.75 41.16 -3.02
N GLY A 11 -34.51 41.63 -2.97
CA GLY A 11 -33.43 41.01 -3.73
C GLY A 11 -33.20 39.62 -3.17
N THR A 12 -33.73 38.59 -3.84
CA THR A 12 -33.35 37.20 -3.59
C THR A 12 -31.90 37.01 -4.04
N ARG A 13 -30.95 37.40 -3.19
CA ARG A 13 -29.59 36.90 -3.30
C ARG A 13 -29.63 35.45 -2.86
N SER A 14 -29.73 34.53 -3.82
CA SER A 14 -29.40 33.14 -3.58
C SER A 14 -27.94 33.11 -3.13
N CYS A 15 -27.72 33.03 -1.82
CA CYS A 15 -26.42 32.64 -1.28
C CYS A 15 -26.21 31.18 -1.69
N GLN A 16 -25.66 30.98 -2.89
CA GLN A 16 -25.01 29.73 -3.21
C GLN A 16 -23.82 29.62 -2.27
N ILE A 17 -24.01 28.89 -1.18
CA ILE A 17 -22.90 28.37 -0.38
C ILE A 17 -22.18 27.41 -1.32
N LYS A 18 -21.19 27.94 -2.05
CA LYS A 18 -20.22 27.10 -2.73
C LYS A 18 -19.60 26.24 -1.62
N PRO A 19 -19.68 24.90 -1.68
CA PRO A 19 -18.88 24.11 -0.78
C PRO A 19 -17.43 24.49 -1.09
N LEU A 20 -16.77 25.13 -0.13
CA LEU A 20 -15.34 25.27 -0.15
C LEU A 20 -14.82 23.83 -0.12
N GLN A 21 -14.46 23.30 -1.29
CA GLN A 21 -13.53 22.18 -1.42
C GLN A 21 -12.19 22.67 -0.87
N CYS A 22 -12.11 22.81 0.45
CA CYS A 22 -10.87 22.79 1.15
C CYS A 22 -10.40 21.34 1.08
N SER A 23 -9.56 21.03 0.09
CA SER A 23 -8.61 19.94 0.19
C SER A 23 -7.69 20.26 1.38
N LYS A 24 -8.18 19.99 2.59
CA LYS A 24 -7.36 19.98 3.79
C LYS A 24 -6.49 18.74 3.66
N TYR A 25 -5.38 18.90 2.95
CA TYR A 25 -4.25 17.99 3.09
C TYR A 25 -3.93 17.95 4.58
N SER A 26 -4.28 16.84 5.23
CA SER A 26 -3.77 16.54 6.56
C SER A 26 -2.26 16.68 6.46
N SER A 27 -1.69 17.61 7.21
CA SER A 27 -0.26 17.87 7.23
C SER A 27 0.49 16.53 7.31
N SER A 28 1.24 16.18 6.26
CA SER A 28 2.08 14.98 6.22
C SER A 28 3.20 15.02 7.27
N LYS A 29 3.36 16.15 7.95
CA LYS A 29 4.33 16.34 9.04
C LYS A 29 3.73 15.82 10.34
N VAL A 30 4.31 14.74 10.83
CA VAL A 30 4.07 14.21 12.16
C VAL A 30 4.40 15.31 13.18
N SER A 31 3.41 15.69 13.99
CA SER A 31 3.59 16.62 15.09
C SER A 31 3.18 15.95 16.40
N VAL A 32 3.93 16.24 17.47
CA VAL A 32 3.56 15.84 18.82
C VAL A 32 2.92 17.06 19.48
N GLY A 33 1.67 16.89 19.92
CA GLY A 33 0.94 17.94 20.63
C GLY A 33 1.46 18.17 22.05
N SER A 34 0.96 19.20 22.72
CA SER A 34 1.25 19.46 24.13
C SER A 34 0.68 18.36 25.04
N LYS A 35 1.34 18.13 26.18
CA LYS A 35 0.86 17.18 27.20
C LYS A 35 -0.51 17.59 27.74
N PHE A 36 -1.45 16.64 27.81
CA PHE A 36 -2.74 16.84 28.48
C PHE A 36 -2.56 16.99 29.99
N THR A 37 -3.24 17.97 30.58
CA THR A 37 -3.19 18.29 32.01
C THR A 37 -4.36 17.71 32.78
N SER A 38 -5.48 17.39 32.12
CA SER A 38 -6.69 16.87 32.76
C SER A 38 -7.48 15.89 31.89
N MET A 39 -8.30 15.05 32.52
CA MET A 39 -9.20 14.13 31.82
C MET A 39 -10.26 14.85 30.97
N LYS A 40 -10.57 16.11 31.30
CA LYS A 40 -11.52 16.92 30.55
C LYS A 40 -10.98 17.28 29.16
N GLU A 41 -9.70 17.65 29.08
CA GLU A 41 -9.02 17.96 27.80
C GLU A 41 -8.98 16.75 26.85
N ILE A 42 -8.85 15.53 27.40
CA ILE A 42 -8.87 14.30 26.60
C ILE A 42 -10.24 14.10 25.95
N LYS A 43 -11.33 14.30 26.70
CA LYS A 43 -12.69 14.17 26.17
C LYS A 43 -12.96 15.20 25.08
N GLU A 44 -12.60 16.46 25.34
CA GLU A 44 -12.74 17.54 24.35
C GLU A 44 -11.92 17.26 23.07
N TYR A 45 -10.72 16.68 23.19
CA TYR A 45 -9.92 16.26 22.04
C TYR A 45 -10.58 15.14 21.23
N LEU A 46 -11.15 14.13 21.89
CA LEU A 46 -11.85 13.02 21.23
C LEU A 46 -13.17 13.47 20.58
N ASP A 47 -13.84 14.45 21.17
CA ASP A 47 -15.09 15.03 20.65
C ASP A 47 -14.85 16.02 19.49
N THR A 48 -13.58 16.33 19.18
CA THR A 48 -13.23 17.23 18.08
C THR A 48 -13.64 16.61 16.75
N PRO A 49 -14.41 17.32 15.89
CA PRO A 49 -14.87 16.78 14.61
C PRO A 49 -13.67 16.52 13.70
N SER A 50 -13.31 15.25 13.60
CA SER A 50 -12.27 14.74 12.71
C SER A 50 -12.90 13.72 11.78
N TRP A 51 -12.41 13.65 10.54
CA TRP A 51 -12.85 12.60 9.63
C TRP A 51 -12.37 11.26 10.17
N SER A 52 -13.28 10.30 10.24
CA SER A 52 -12.88 8.91 10.46
C SER A 52 -12.03 8.43 9.29
N LEU A 53 -11.14 7.48 9.56
CA LEU A 53 -10.32 6.86 8.50
C LEU A 53 -11.20 6.26 7.40
N LEU A 54 -12.36 5.70 7.77
CA LEU A 54 -13.31 5.14 6.82
C LEU A 54 -13.92 6.21 5.91
N GLU A 55 -14.29 7.38 6.44
CA GLU A 55 -14.79 8.51 5.62
C GLU A 55 -13.71 9.05 4.70
N TYR A 56 -12.48 9.16 5.18
CA TYR A 56 -11.34 9.59 4.36
C TYR A 56 -11.10 8.64 3.17
N LEU A 57 -11.14 7.32 3.41
CA LEU A 57 -10.92 6.32 2.36
C LEU A 57 -12.14 6.11 1.44
N ARG A 58 -13.36 6.41 1.92
CA ARG A 58 -14.62 6.22 1.18
C ARG A 58 -14.86 7.29 0.12
N ASN A 59 -14.35 8.51 0.30
CA ASN A 59 -14.57 9.62 -0.64
C ASN A 59 -14.01 9.37 -2.06
N ASP A 60 -13.01 8.50 -2.20
CA ASP A 60 -12.43 8.11 -3.50
C ASP A 60 -12.94 6.76 -4.01
N THR A 61 -13.63 6.00 -3.16
CA THR A 61 -14.06 4.64 -3.43
C THR A 61 -15.57 4.54 -3.26
N ASN A 62 -16.30 5.00 -4.28
CA ASN A 62 -17.67 4.51 -4.55
C ASN A 62 -17.58 2.99 -4.81
N THR A 63 -17.42 2.24 -3.72
CA THR A 63 -17.23 0.78 -3.66
C THR A 63 -18.57 0.06 -3.55
N GLU A 64 -19.66 0.82 -3.55
CA GLU A 64 -21.02 0.31 -3.70
C GLU A 64 -21.16 -0.14 -5.16
N GLU A 65 -20.86 -1.43 -5.35
CA GLU A 65 -21.02 -2.21 -6.57
C GLU A 65 -20.12 -1.79 -7.75
N ILE A 66 -18.97 -2.47 -7.89
CA ILE A 66 -18.18 -2.43 -9.14
C ILE A 66 -18.95 -3.22 -10.20
N THR A 67 -19.96 -2.60 -10.81
CA THR A 67 -20.72 -3.13 -11.95
C THR A 67 -20.18 -2.65 -13.29
N ASP A 68 -19.30 -1.63 -13.29
CA ASP A 68 -18.68 -1.11 -14.51
C ASP A 68 -17.66 -2.12 -15.06
N GLU A 69 -17.97 -2.74 -16.21
CA GLU A 69 -17.05 -3.61 -16.95
C GLU A 69 -15.68 -2.95 -17.22
N GLN A 70 -15.65 -1.62 -17.30
CA GLN A 70 -14.43 -0.83 -17.50
C GLN A 70 -13.45 -0.87 -16.31
N LYS A 71 -13.90 -1.24 -15.10
CA LYS A 71 -13.05 -1.34 -13.90
C LYS A 71 -12.60 -2.77 -13.61
N LEU A 72 -13.17 -3.77 -14.29
CA LEU A 72 -12.79 -5.17 -14.08
C LEU A 72 -11.53 -5.52 -14.89
N PRO A 73 -10.55 -6.20 -14.28
CA PRO A 73 -9.40 -6.71 -15.02
C PRO A 73 -9.86 -7.79 -16.02
N SER A 74 -9.27 -7.82 -17.22
CA SER A 74 -9.65 -8.81 -18.23
C SER A 74 -9.44 -10.26 -17.76
N VAL A 75 -10.24 -11.20 -18.28
CA VAL A 75 -10.09 -12.63 -17.98
C VAL A 75 -8.70 -13.14 -18.37
N ALA A 76 -8.14 -12.65 -19.48
CA ALA A 76 -6.79 -12.99 -19.92
C ALA A 76 -5.73 -12.52 -18.91
N SER A 77 -5.89 -11.33 -18.33
CA SER A 77 -5.01 -10.81 -17.28
C SER A 77 -5.07 -11.66 -16.02
N VAL A 78 -6.26 -12.08 -15.59
CA VAL A 78 -6.42 -12.93 -14.40
C VAL A 78 -5.80 -14.31 -14.63
N LYS A 79 -6.04 -14.95 -15.78
CA LYS A 79 -5.39 -16.23 -16.12
C LYS A 79 -3.86 -16.12 -16.17
N LYS A 80 -3.34 -15.01 -16.71
CA LYS A 80 -1.90 -14.72 -16.71
C LYS A 80 -1.36 -14.57 -15.28
N LEU A 81 -2.07 -13.87 -14.40
CA LEU A 81 -1.68 -13.72 -13.00
C LEU A 81 -1.66 -15.08 -12.28
N LEU A 82 -2.69 -15.91 -12.46
CA LEU A 82 -2.73 -17.26 -11.90
C LEU A 82 -1.51 -18.08 -12.33
N LYS A 83 -1.17 -18.04 -13.62
CA LYS A 83 0.02 -18.70 -14.16
C LYS A 83 1.32 -18.19 -13.55
N LEU A 84 1.48 -16.87 -13.39
CA LEU A 84 2.66 -16.27 -12.78
C LEU A 84 2.79 -16.62 -11.30
N SER A 85 1.67 -16.76 -10.60
CA SER A 85 1.62 -17.18 -9.21
C SER A 85 1.77 -18.68 -9.00
N GLY A 86 1.89 -19.47 -10.07
CA GLY A 86 2.00 -20.93 -10.01
C GLY A 86 0.68 -21.65 -9.69
N PHE A 87 -0.46 -20.97 -9.80
CA PHE A 87 -1.79 -21.58 -9.64
C PHE A 87 -2.30 -22.18 -10.95
N ASP A 88 -3.17 -23.19 -10.82
CA ASP A 88 -3.93 -23.68 -11.95
C ASP A 88 -5.03 -22.70 -12.37
N SER A 89 -5.36 -22.70 -13.66
CA SER A 89 -6.47 -21.92 -14.21
C SER A 89 -7.75 -22.74 -14.37
N GLU A 90 -7.68 -24.06 -14.22
CA GLU A 90 -8.82 -24.97 -14.33
C GLU A 90 -9.64 -25.01 -13.03
N GLY A 91 -10.97 -24.94 -13.15
CA GLY A 91 -11.89 -25.01 -12.00
C GLY A 91 -11.92 -23.77 -11.10
N VAL A 92 -11.27 -22.68 -11.48
CA VAL A 92 -11.20 -21.45 -10.69
C VAL A 92 -12.33 -20.49 -11.05
N ASP A 93 -12.99 -19.91 -10.04
CA ASP A 93 -13.99 -18.84 -10.19
C ASP A 93 -13.32 -17.51 -10.60
N ILE A 94 -13.10 -17.37 -11.91
CA ILE A 94 -12.51 -16.17 -12.50
C ILE A 94 -13.34 -14.91 -12.20
N PRO A 95 -14.69 -14.90 -12.32
CA PRO A 95 -15.50 -13.72 -11.98
C PRO A 95 -15.27 -13.21 -10.55
N GLN A 96 -15.22 -14.11 -9.56
CA GLN A 96 -14.97 -13.71 -8.18
C GLN A 96 -13.57 -13.11 -8.00
N ILE A 97 -12.56 -13.67 -8.66
CA ILE A 97 -11.19 -13.14 -8.63
C ILE A 97 -11.13 -11.76 -9.29
N GLN A 98 -11.79 -11.55 -10.42
CA GLN A 98 -11.84 -10.24 -11.08
C GLN A 98 -12.44 -9.17 -10.15
N GLN A 99 -13.53 -9.48 -9.45
CA GLN A 99 -14.15 -8.55 -8.50
C GLN A 99 -13.24 -8.24 -7.30
N ARG A 100 -12.61 -9.26 -6.71
CA ARG A 100 -11.68 -9.06 -5.58
C ARG A 100 -10.47 -8.23 -6.00
N LEU A 101 -9.90 -8.54 -7.17
CA LEU A 101 -8.76 -7.82 -7.70
C LEU A 101 -9.12 -6.37 -8.05
N ALA A 102 -10.29 -6.11 -8.61
CA ALA A 102 -10.77 -4.76 -8.88
C ALA A 102 -10.87 -3.92 -7.60
N LYS A 103 -11.44 -4.47 -6.51
CA LYS A 103 -11.49 -3.81 -5.20
C LYS A 103 -10.09 -3.47 -4.66
N GLN A 104 -9.16 -4.42 -4.77
CA GLN A 104 -7.78 -4.22 -4.35
C GLN A 104 -7.07 -3.13 -5.16
N LEU A 105 -7.25 -3.12 -6.49
CA LEU A 105 -6.65 -2.12 -7.37
C LEU A 105 -7.19 -0.71 -7.11
N ILE A 106 -8.50 -0.57 -6.91
CA ILE A 106 -9.13 0.71 -6.55
C ILE A 106 -8.54 1.25 -5.25
N PHE A 107 -8.40 0.39 -4.23
CA PHE A 107 -7.76 0.80 -2.98
C PHE A 107 -6.31 1.27 -3.18
N LEU A 108 -5.54 0.56 -4.02
CA LEU A 108 -4.16 0.93 -4.32
C LEU A 108 -4.04 2.23 -5.14
N GLN A 109 -5.01 2.55 -6.00
CA GLN A 109 -5.02 3.81 -6.75
C GLN A 109 -5.08 5.04 -5.84
N ASN A 110 -5.63 4.92 -4.63
CA ASN A 110 -5.60 6.00 -3.64
C ASN A 110 -4.17 6.39 -3.26
N LEU A 111 -3.21 5.44 -3.30
CA LEU A 111 -1.80 5.71 -3.03
C LEU A 111 -1.15 6.56 -4.13
N GLN A 112 -1.62 6.48 -5.37
CA GLN A 112 -1.07 7.27 -6.48
C GLN A 112 -1.36 8.76 -6.36
N ARG A 113 -2.38 9.13 -5.58
CA ARG A 113 -2.77 10.52 -5.34
C ARG A 113 -2.12 11.11 -4.10
N ALA A 114 -1.47 10.28 -3.28
CA ALA A 114 -0.80 10.76 -2.08
C ALA A 114 0.39 11.64 -2.49
N PRO A 115 0.48 12.88 -1.98
CA PRO A 115 1.62 13.74 -2.28
C PRO A 115 2.89 13.12 -1.67
N LEU A 116 3.91 12.97 -2.50
CA LEU A 116 5.25 12.60 -2.05
C LEU A 116 5.96 13.87 -1.57
N ASP A 117 6.64 13.79 -0.43
CA ASP A 117 7.49 14.87 0.05
C ASP A 117 8.85 14.75 -0.66
N ASP A 118 9.01 15.48 -1.76
CA ASP A 118 10.22 15.48 -2.59
C ASP A 118 11.49 15.95 -1.82
N SER A 119 11.34 16.46 -0.59
CA SER A 119 12.46 16.89 0.24
C SER A 119 13.20 15.74 0.96
N CYS A 120 12.63 14.53 1.01
CA CYS A 120 13.23 13.39 1.72
C CYS A 120 13.72 12.24 0.84
N ASP A 121 13.30 12.15 -0.41
CA ASP A 121 13.52 10.94 -1.21
C ASP A 121 14.60 11.17 -2.28
N ASN A 122 15.82 10.75 -1.97
CA ASN A 122 16.74 10.32 -3.01
C ASN A 122 16.08 9.10 -3.69
N THR A 123 15.53 9.29 -4.89
CA THR A 123 14.72 8.34 -5.68
C THR A 123 15.38 6.98 -5.92
N ALA A 124 16.67 6.84 -5.58
CA ALA A 124 17.41 5.59 -5.58
C ALA A 124 17.10 4.64 -4.41
N PHE A 125 16.41 5.08 -3.34
CA PHE A 125 16.19 4.25 -2.14
C PHE A 125 14.71 4.04 -1.82
N ALA A 126 14.18 2.88 -2.18
CA ALA A 126 12.83 2.43 -1.80
C ALA A 126 12.69 2.03 -0.30
N ARG A 127 13.53 2.57 0.60
CA ARG A 127 13.58 2.17 2.01
C ARG A 127 13.32 3.36 2.94
N ILE A 128 12.45 3.12 3.93
CA ILE A 128 12.04 4.07 4.99
C ILE A 128 13.24 4.61 5.79
N GLN A 129 14.33 3.83 5.89
CA GLN A 129 15.57 4.29 6.51
C GLN A 129 16.66 4.49 5.44
N PRO A 130 17.32 5.67 5.42
CA PRO A 130 18.47 5.90 4.57
C PRO A 130 19.57 4.87 4.86
N ARG A 131 20.06 4.21 3.81
CA ARG A 131 21.25 3.38 3.94
C ARG A 131 22.46 4.29 4.13
N THR A 132 23.00 4.35 5.34
CA THR A 132 24.40 4.79 5.54
C THR A 132 25.32 3.64 5.15
N THR A 133 25.36 3.29 3.86
CA THR A 133 26.28 2.25 3.38
C THR A 133 27.69 2.82 3.33
N LYS A 134 28.59 2.25 4.12
CA LYS A 134 30.02 2.48 3.95
C LYS A 134 30.45 1.90 2.60
N PRO A 135 31.05 2.68 1.69
CA PRO A 135 31.58 2.15 0.44
C PRO A 135 32.67 1.13 0.75
N ILE A 136 32.66 -0.01 0.06
CA ILE A 136 33.73 -0.99 0.16
C ILE A 136 34.94 -0.45 -0.60
N ASN A 137 36.06 -0.30 0.10
CA ASN A 137 37.32 0.09 -0.54
C ASN A 137 38.09 -1.18 -0.98
N TYR A 138 39.14 -0.99 -1.79
CA TYR A 138 39.94 -2.10 -2.31
C TYR A 138 40.54 -3.00 -1.23
N LYS A 139 41.03 -2.42 -0.12
CA LYS A 139 41.59 -3.18 1.00
C LYS A 139 40.51 -3.98 1.74
N ASP A 140 39.36 -3.35 2.00
CA ASP A 140 38.20 -4.02 2.61
C ASP A 140 37.71 -5.18 1.73
N LEU A 141 37.79 -5.04 0.39
CA LEU A 141 37.44 -6.09 -0.56
C LEU A 141 38.43 -7.26 -0.48
N LEU A 142 39.74 -7.00 -0.53
CA LEU A 142 40.76 -8.04 -0.42
C LEU A 142 40.68 -8.78 0.92
N GLN A 143 40.51 -8.05 2.02
CA GLN A 143 40.34 -8.64 3.34
C GLN A 143 39.14 -9.58 3.39
N LYS A 144 37.98 -9.18 2.83
CA LYS A 144 36.80 -10.05 2.76
C LYS A 144 37.01 -11.31 1.94
N ILE A 145 37.79 -11.24 0.86
CA ILE A 145 38.13 -12.41 0.04
C ILE A 145 39.00 -13.40 0.84
N GLU A 146 39.93 -12.88 1.66
CA GLU A 146 40.74 -13.70 2.54
C GLU A 146 39.89 -14.32 3.66
N ASP A 147 39.05 -13.53 4.31
CA ASP A 147 38.18 -13.97 5.41
C ASP A 147 37.15 -15.02 4.98
N GLN A 148 36.65 -14.96 3.74
CA GLN A 148 35.75 -15.97 3.16
C GLN A 148 36.35 -17.38 3.16
N LYS A 149 37.67 -17.52 3.09
CA LYS A 149 38.32 -18.85 3.11
C LYS A 149 38.37 -19.44 4.52
N ASN A 150 38.34 -18.58 5.54
CA ASN A 150 38.55 -18.95 6.95
C ASN A 150 37.23 -19.12 7.71
N ASN A 151 36.19 -18.36 7.34
CA ASN A 151 34.86 -18.42 7.95
C ASN A 151 33.94 -19.42 7.22
N LYS A 152 34.28 -20.71 7.27
CA LYS A 152 33.37 -21.76 6.79
C LYS A 152 32.28 -21.95 7.84
N PHE A 153 31.05 -21.57 7.51
CA PHE A 153 29.91 -22.03 8.29
C PHE A 153 29.76 -23.54 8.09
N GLU A 154 29.32 -24.25 9.13
CA GLU A 154 29.26 -25.71 9.08
C GLU A 154 28.36 -26.22 7.93
N ASP A 155 27.29 -25.49 7.61
CA ASP A 155 26.34 -25.77 6.54
C ASP A 155 26.87 -25.50 5.11
N GLU A 156 27.99 -24.79 4.98
CA GLU A 156 28.71 -24.60 3.70
C GLU A 156 29.69 -25.75 3.40
N VAL A 157 29.99 -26.60 4.39
CA VAL A 157 30.86 -27.76 4.20
C VAL A 157 30.11 -28.84 3.41
N SER A 158 30.67 -29.22 2.27
CA SER A 158 30.08 -30.27 1.41
C SER A 158 29.91 -31.58 2.19
N GLY A 159 28.68 -32.10 2.20
CA GLY A 159 28.33 -33.34 2.91
C GLY A 159 27.98 -33.17 4.39
N TYR A 160 28.03 -31.95 4.94
CA TYR A 160 27.66 -31.70 6.34
C TYR A 160 26.16 -31.87 6.59
N TRP A 161 25.33 -31.61 5.59
CA TRP A 161 23.89 -31.82 5.65
C TRP A 161 23.37 -32.48 4.37
N ASN A 162 22.22 -33.14 4.49
CA ASN A 162 21.54 -33.74 3.34
C ASN A 162 20.51 -32.75 2.76
N PRO A 163 20.75 -32.17 1.58
CA PRO A 163 19.84 -31.21 0.95
C PRO A 163 18.50 -31.80 0.51
N LEU A 164 18.37 -33.12 0.57
CA LEU A 164 17.17 -33.84 0.13
C LEU A 164 16.35 -34.42 1.28
N ALA A 165 16.77 -34.22 2.54
CA ALA A 165 16.15 -34.85 3.71
C ALA A 165 14.64 -34.55 3.83
N ASN A 166 14.24 -33.32 3.45
CA ASN A 166 12.85 -32.87 3.56
C ASN A 166 12.06 -32.94 2.24
N ASN A 167 12.63 -33.54 1.19
CA ASN A 167 11.94 -33.66 -0.09
C ASN A 167 10.98 -34.84 -0.13
N ILE A 168 9.77 -34.60 -0.63
CA ILE A 168 8.75 -35.63 -0.87
C ILE A 168 9.24 -36.69 -1.89
N LYS A 169 10.00 -36.26 -2.90
CA LYS A 169 10.59 -37.14 -3.91
C LYS A 169 12.03 -36.72 -4.21
N SER A 170 12.94 -37.67 -4.13
CA SER A 170 14.33 -37.50 -4.54
C SER A 170 14.86 -38.81 -5.13
N LYS A 171 15.86 -38.75 -6.01
CA LYS A 171 16.50 -39.93 -6.59
C LYS A 171 17.97 -39.64 -6.87
N ASN A 172 18.85 -40.52 -6.38
CA ASN A 172 20.29 -40.49 -6.64
C ASN A 172 20.96 -39.12 -6.42
N GLY A 173 20.57 -38.38 -5.38
CA GLY A 173 21.14 -37.05 -5.11
C GLY A 173 20.47 -35.89 -5.87
N TYR A 174 19.38 -36.15 -6.60
CA TYR A 174 18.63 -35.13 -7.35
C TYR A 174 17.25 -34.86 -6.75
N PHE A 175 16.83 -33.60 -6.82
CA PHE A 175 15.43 -33.20 -6.68
C PHE A 175 14.63 -33.71 -7.89
N ILE A 176 13.46 -34.30 -7.66
CA ILE A 176 12.59 -34.76 -8.76
C ILE A 176 11.46 -33.76 -8.95
N VAL A 177 11.37 -33.20 -10.16
CA VAL A 177 10.22 -32.40 -10.60
C VAL A 177 9.45 -33.21 -11.63
N THR A 178 8.19 -33.54 -11.35
CA THR A 178 7.33 -34.22 -12.30
C THR A 178 6.82 -33.22 -13.34
N LYS A 179 6.84 -33.61 -14.61
CA LYS A 179 6.16 -32.85 -15.67
C LYS A 179 4.68 -32.74 -15.29
N LYS A 180 4.16 -31.51 -15.20
CA LYS A 180 2.72 -31.28 -15.10
C LYS A 180 2.11 -31.72 -16.43
N THR A 181 1.38 -32.82 -16.44
CA THR A 181 0.50 -33.19 -17.55
C THR A 181 -0.69 -32.24 -17.50
N THR A 182 -0.56 -31.11 -18.21
CA THR A 182 -1.69 -30.32 -18.71
C THR A 182 -2.34 -31.05 -19.88
#